data_AF-A0A6L6CC62-F1
#
_entry.id   AF-A0A6L6CC62-F1
#
_cell.length_a   1.000
_cell.length_b   1.000
_cell.length_c   1.000
_cell.angle_alpha   90.00
_cell.angle_beta   90.00
_cell.angle_gamma   90.00
#
_symmetry.space_group_name_H-M   'P 1'
#
loop_
_entity.id
_entity.type
_entity.pdbx_description
1 polymer ?
#
loop_
_entity_poly.entity_id
_entity_poly.type
_entity_poly.pdbx_seq_one_letter_code
_entity_poly.pdbx_strand_id
1 'polypeptide(L)'
;MATHHPTVQVDSVNEPLWLALAQLTKDVSIKKWAIVGGQMVQIHAALAKARWPRVTTDGDIAVDIRTHTRAALRDVASSLIQNGFKVRTSAEGISRFEKDEAKIDLLAPEGLGAKGIETTRGSYAIQAPGVTQALQRTIEIEIKCRSEQFLIRIPSLIAAAITKAAACTEIPSISNEDRLRHQLDYVFLLYLLSAHDLLKISGRLTGRDKERLSRAATPMLTNQHHPALLDNANDISSVLRILTR
;
A
#
# COMPACT_ATOMS: atom_id res chain seq x y z
N MET A 1 -13.08 -12.21 24.60
CA MET A 1 -12.46 -10.86 24.66
C MET A 1 -12.68 -10.20 23.31
N ALA A 2 -13.29 -9.02 23.26
CA ALA A 2 -13.48 -8.30 22.01
C ALA A 2 -12.11 -7.92 21.42
N THR A 3 -11.87 -8.21 20.13
CA THR A 3 -10.68 -7.76 19.42
C THR A 3 -10.76 -6.24 19.29
N HIS A 4 -9.85 -5.52 19.95
CA HIS A 4 -9.76 -4.06 19.81
C HIS A 4 -8.89 -3.73 18.59
N HIS A 5 -9.48 -3.06 17.59
CA HIS A 5 -8.78 -2.62 16.39
C HIS A 5 -8.34 -1.16 16.58
N PRO A 6 -7.11 -0.79 16.17
CA PRO A 6 -6.72 0.61 16.14
C PRO A 6 -7.66 1.42 15.25
N THR A 7 -8.11 2.58 15.72
CA THR A 7 -9.04 3.46 15.01
C THR A 7 -8.32 4.65 14.39
N VAL A 8 -8.65 4.98 13.14
CA VAL A 8 -8.16 6.17 12.43
C VAL A 8 -9.34 6.99 11.91
N GLN A 9 -9.34 8.28 12.25
CA GLN A 9 -10.21 9.27 11.59
C GLN A 9 -9.52 9.71 10.30
N VAL A 10 -10.20 9.56 9.18
CA VAL A 10 -9.68 9.99 7.87
C VAL A 10 -10.14 11.40 7.54
N ASP A 11 -9.34 12.11 6.74
CA ASP A 11 -9.62 13.49 6.35
C ASP A 11 -10.75 13.61 5.32
N SER A 12 -11.25 14.84 5.13
CA SER A 12 -12.29 15.14 4.16
C SER A 12 -11.81 15.17 2.71
N VAL A 13 -10.48 15.25 2.48
CA VAL A 13 -9.91 15.36 1.12
C VAL A 13 -10.10 14.05 0.36
N ASN A 14 -9.92 12.93 1.04
CA ASN A 14 -10.06 11.59 0.47
C ASN A 14 -11.41 10.94 0.75
N GLU A 15 -12.40 11.74 1.17
CA GLU A 15 -13.68 11.23 1.63
C GLU A 15 -14.43 10.38 0.59
N PRO A 16 -14.49 10.75 -0.72
CA PRO A 16 -15.13 9.89 -1.73
C PRO A 16 -14.50 8.49 -1.81
N LEU A 17 -13.17 8.40 -1.68
CA LEU A 17 -12.47 7.11 -1.64
C LEU A 17 -12.88 6.30 -0.40
N TRP A 18 -12.90 6.92 0.78
CA TRP A 18 -13.23 6.20 2.01
C TRP A 18 -14.68 5.74 2.06
N LEU A 19 -15.63 6.52 1.52
CA LEU A 19 -17.02 6.10 1.39
C LEU A 19 -17.17 4.94 0.39
N ALA A 20 -16.41 4.94 -0.70
CA ALA A 20 -16.37 3.80 -1.62
C ALA A 20 -15.81 2.53 -0.95
N LEU A 21 -14.77 2.67 -0.13
CA LEU A 21 -14.23 1.55 0.65
C LEU A 21 -15.23 1.04 1.69
N ALA A 22 -15.96 1.93 2.37
CA ALA A 22 -17.03 1.56 3.29
C ALA A 22 -18.06 0.66 2.59
N GLN A 23 -18.49 1.04 1.38
CA GLN A 23 -19.41 0.24 0.59
C GLN A 23 -18.79 -1.09 0.13
N LEU A 24 -17.53 -1.08 -0.31
CA LEU A 24 -16.82 -2.31 -0.69
C LEU A 24 -16.75 -3.32 0.46
N THR A 25 -16.60 -2.87 1.72
CA THR A 25 -16.62 -3.79 2.88
C THR A 25 -17.95 -4.49 3.10
N LYS A 26 -19.06 -3.90 2.64
CA LYS A 26 -20.41 -4.48 2.70
C LYS A 26 -20.59 -5.57 1.64
N ASP A 27 -19.95 -5.42 0.49
CA ASP A 27 -20.11 -6.32 -0.66
C ASP A 27 -19.05 -7.42 -0.72
N VAL A 28 -17.82 -7.12 -0.30
CA VAL A 28 -16.66 -8.02 -0.43
C VAL A 28 -15.90 -8.12 0.88
N SER A 29 -15.78 -9.35 1.40
CA SER A 29 -15.02 -9.62 2.62
C SER A 29 -13.63 -9.01 2.58
N ILE A 30 -13.30 -8.25 3.63
CA ILE A 30 -11.98 -7.62 3.79
C ILE A 30 -10.84 -8.64 3.75
N LYS A 31 -11.08 -9.92 4.04
CA LYS A 31 -10.07 -11.00 3.94
C LYS A 31 -9.55 -11.21 2.51
N LYS A 32 -10.27 -10.75 1.49
CA LYS A 32 -9.87 -10.86 0.08
C LYS A 32 -8.97 -9.71 -0.40
N TRP A 33 -8.90 -8.59 0.31
CA TRP A 33 -8.17 -7.40 -0.17
C TRP A 33 -7.57 -6.55 0.95
N ALA A 34 -6.65 -5.65 0.62
CA ALA A 34 -6.07 -4.70 1.55
C ALA A 34 -5.75 -3.38 0.86
N ILE A 35 -5.83 -2.27 1.59
CA ILE A 35 -5.34 -0.96 1.11
C ILE A 35 -3.83 -0.95 1.18
N VAL A 36 -3.20 -0.61 0.05
CA VAL A 36 -1.75 -0.46 -0.08
C VAL A 36 -1.43 0.94 -0.58
N GLY A 37 -0.26 1.15 -1.20
CA GLY A 37 0.03 2.41 -1.86
C GLY A 37 0.29 3.57 -0.91
N GLY A 38 -0.15 4.78 -1.26
CA GLY A 38 0.02 5.97 -0.40
C GLY A 38 -0.90 5.98 0.82
N GLN A 39 -2.13 5.48 0.68
CA GLN A 39 -3.14 5.55 1.74
C GLN A 39 -2.75 4.71 2.96
N MET A 40 -2.10 3.55 2.76
CA MET A 40 -1.56 2.78 3.90
C MET A 40 -0.50 3.57 4.69
N VAL A 41 0.27 4.45 4.04
CA VAL A 41 1.30 5.26 4.69
C VAL A 41 0.66 6.36 5.51
N GLN A 42 -0.39 7.00 4.99
CA GLN A 42 -1.19 7.97 5.75
C GLN A 42 -1.80 7.35 7.01
N ILE A 43 -2.32 6.12 6.91
CA ILE A 43 -2.87 5.42 8.08
C ILE A 43 -1.77 5.17 9.11
N HIS A 44 -0.58 4.68 8.70
CA HIS A 44 0.54 4.50 9.63
C HIS A 44 1.00 5.81 10.27
N ALA A 45 1.00 6.92 9.51
CA ALA A 45 1.28 8.25 10.04
C ALA A 45 0.27 8.65 11.13
N ALA A 46 -1.02 8.47 10.87
CA ALA A 46 -2.09 8.78 11.82
C ALA A 46 -1.98 7.94 13.09
N LEU A 47 -1.72 6.63 12.97
CA LEU A 47 -1.51 5.73 14.10
C LEU A 47 -0.31 6.14 14.95
N ALA A 48 0.76 6.61 14.32
CA ALA A 48 1.96 7.10 14.98
C ALA A 48 1.85 8.57 15.43
N LYS A 49 0.73 9.25 15.18
CA LYS A 49 0.53 10.69 15.39
C LYS A 49 1.64 11.54 14.74
N ALA A 50 2.15 11.09 13.60
CA ALA A 50 3.20 11.75 12.84
C ALA A 50 2.60 12.48 11.64
N ARG A 51 3.20 13.61 11.25
CA ARG A 51 2.81 14.33 10.03
C ARG A 51 3.46 13.70 8.81
N TRP A 52 2.65 13.25 7.87
CA TRP A 52 3.11 12.75 6.58
C TRP A 52 3.40 13.91 5.60
N PRO A 53 4.49 13.88 4.80
CA PRO A 53 4.97 15.05 4.08
C PRO A 53 4.29 15.32 2.73
N ARG A 54 3.37 14.48 2.25
CA ARG A 54 2.69 14.68 0.95
C ARG A 54 1.20 14.39 1.04
N VAL A 55 0.47 14.60 -0.06
CA VAL A 55 -0.93 14.18 -0.19
C VAL A 55 -0.99 13.01 -1.18
N THR A 56 -1.94 12.09 -0.97
CA THR A 56 -2.33 11.07 -1.95
C THR A 56 -3.84 11.07 -2.03
N THR A 57 -4.36 11.02 -3.25
CA THR A 57 -5.82 10.99 -3.50
C THR A 57 -6.27 9.66 -4.07
N ASP A 58 -5.36 8.96 -4.73
CA ASP A 58 -5.64 7.68 -5.35
C ASP A 58 -5.63 6.56 -4.27
N GLY A 59 -6.51 5.59 -4.44
CA GLY A 59 -6.59 4.39 -3.63
C GLY A 59 -6.02 3.18 -4.36
N ASP A 60 -5.10 2.46 -3.73
CA ASP A 60 -4.56 1.23 -4.26
C ASP A 60 -5.11 0.05 -3.45
N ILE A 61 -5.82 -0.88 -4.12
CA ILE A 61 -6.38 -2.08 -3.48
C ILE A 61 -5.62 -3.31 -3.98
N ALA A 62 -4.82 -3.91 -3.10
CA ALA A 62 -4.22 -5.21 -3.36
C ALA A 62 -5.23 -6.33 -3.10
N VAL A 63 -5.44 -7.21 -4.09
CA VAL A 63 -6.36 -8.34 -3.97
C VAL A 63 -5.60 -9.67 -3.83
N ASP A 64 -5.94 -10.42 -2.79
CA ASP A 64 -5.29 -11.69 -2.44
C ASP A 64 -5.86 -12.86 -3.25
N ILE A 65 -5.45 -12.93 -4.52
CA ILE A 65 -5.77 -14.03 -5.42
C ILE A 65 -4.86 -15.26 -5.25
N ARG A 66 -3.87 -15.21 -4.35
CA ARG A 66 -2.96 -16.34 -4.09
C ARG A 66 -3.55 -17.25 -3.01
N THR A 67 -4.11 -16.64 -1.96
CA THR A 67 -4.85 -17.37 -0.92
C THR A 67 -6.29 -17.66 -1.35
N HIS A 68 -6.86 -16.82 -2.22
CA HIS A 68 -8.18 -17.04 -2.82
C HIS A 68 -8.06 -17.39 -4.29
N THR A 69 -9.19 -17.44 -5.01
CA THR A 69 -9.18 -17.65 -6.46
C THR A 69 -9.04 -16.32 -7.19
N ARG A 70 -8.68 -16.36 -8.49
CA ARG A 70 -8.69 -15.20 -9.39
C ARG A 70 -10.06 -14.49 -9.44
N ALA A 71 -11.14 -15.15 -9.04
CA ALA A 71 -12.46 -14.55 -8.95
C ALA A 71 -12.52 -13.41 -7.93
N ALA A 72 -11.69 -13.43 -6.87
CA ALA A 72 -11.66 -12.36 -5.87
C ALA A 72 -11.39 -10.98 -6.48
N LEU A 73 -10.55 -10.90 -7.53
CA LEU A 73 -10.29 -9.65 -8.23
C LEU A 73 -11.53 -9.17 -9.01
N ARG A 74 -12.24 -10.09 -9.65
CA ARG A 74 -13.49 -9.80 -10.37
C ARG A 74 -14.61 -9.42 -9.40
N ASP A 75 -14.67 -10.01 -8.21
CA ASP A 75 -15.63 -9.64 -7.17
C ASP A 75 -15.44 -8.17 -6.75
N VAL A 76 -14.19 -7.77 -6.47
CA VAL A 76 -13.86 -6.38 -6.12
C VAL A 76 -14.19 -5.43 -7.28
N ALA A 77 -13.76 -5.77 -8.50
CA ALA A 77 -14.07 -4.97 -9.69
C ALA A 77 -15.58 -4.82 -9.92
N SER A 78 -16.34 -5.91 -9.76
CA SER A 78 -17.80 -5.92 -9.95
C SER A 78 -18.52 -5.09 -8.89
N SER A 79 -18.10 -5.19 -7.62
CA SER A 79 -18.64 -4.33 -6.55
C SER A 79 -18.36 -2.85 -6.83
N LEU A 80 -17.15 -2.48 -7.25
CA LEU A 80 -16.85 -1.08 -7.63
C LEU A 80 -17.78 -0.59 -8.74
N ILE A 81 -17.99 -1.39 -9.79
CA ILE A 81 -18.89 -1.05 -10.91
C ILE A 81 -20.34 -0.92 -10.46
N GLN A 82 -20.84 -1.87 -9.66
CA GLN A 82 -22.20 -1.83 -9.10
C GLN A 82 -22.41 -0.59 -8.23
N ASN A 83 -21.36 -0.11 -7.58
CA ASN A 83 -21.36 1.12 -6.78
C ASN A 83 -21.11 2.40 -7.59
N GLY A 84 -21.16 2.31 -8.92
CA GLY A 84 -21.14 3.45 -9.83
C GLY A 84 -19.77 3.86 -10.34
N PHE A 85 -18.71 3.09 -10.09
CA PHE A 85 -17.40 3.35 -10.70
C PHE A 85 -17.41 2.99 -12.18
N LYS A 86 -16.80 3.85 -13.00
CA LYS A 86 -16.50 3.59 -14.40
C LYS A 86 -15.09 3.06 -14.54
N VAL A 87 -14.89 2.11 -15.45
CA VAL A 87 -13.56 1.59 -15.76
C VAL A 87 -12.95 2.41 -16.91
N ARG A 88 -11.78 2.98 -16.66
CA ARG A 88 -10.87 3.47 -17.70
C ARG A 88 -9.77 2.46 -17.92
N THR A 89 -9.41 2.24 -19.17
CA THR A 89 -8.37 1.27 -19.55
C THR A 89 -7.22 2.02 -20.21
N SER A 90 -6.00 1.80 -19.73
CA SER A 90 -4.79 2.38 -20.34
C SER A 90 -4.48 1.72 -21.69
N ALA A 91 -3.53 2.28 -22.45
CA ALA A 91 -3.07 1.68 -23.71
C ALA A 91 -2.48 0.27 -23.51
N GLU A 92 -1.93 0.02 -22.33
CA GLU A 92 -1.37 -1.27 -21.88
C GLU A 92 -2.43 -2.22 -21.33
N GLY A 93 -3.71 -1.85 -21.35
CA GLY A 93 -4.82 -2.67 -20.88
C GLY A 93 -5.06 -2.60 -19.37
N ILE A 94 -4.43 -1.68 -18.64
CA ILE A 94 -4.58 -1.58 -17.18
C ILE A 94 -5.88 -0.86 -16.81
N SER A 95 -6.69 -1.46 -15.93
CA SER A 95 -7.93 -0.85 -15.44
C SER A 95 -7.67 0.12 -14.29
N ARG A 96 -8.29 1.30 -14.39
CA ARG A 96 -8.50 2.26 -13.30
C ARG A 96 -10.00 2.47 -13.10
N PHE A 97 -10.45 2.45 -11.85
CA PHE A 97 -11.85 2.67 -11.49
C PHE A 97 -12.02 4.12 -11.02
N GLU A 98 -12.94 4.85 -11.62
CA GLU A 98 -13.18 6.26 -11.31
C GLU A 98 -14.66 6.53 -10.98
N LYS A 99 -14.90 7.29 -9.92
CA LYS A 99 -16.21 7.82 -9.54
C LYS A 99 -16.01 9.14 -8.81
N ASP A 100 -16.61 10.22 -9.33
CA ASP A 100 -16.41 11.57 -8.81
C ASP A 100 -14.89 11.87 -8.70
N GLU A 101 -14.40 12.28 -7.53
CA GLU A 101 -12.96 12.49 -7.28
C GLU A 101 -12.20 11.21 -6.89
N ALA A 102 -12.90 10.10 -6.61
CA ALA A 102 -12.28 8.84 -6.21
C ALA A 102 -11.68 8.10 -7.41
N LYS A 103 -10.41 7.72 -7.26
CA LYS A 103 -9.68 6.86 -8.20
C LYS A 103 -9.16 5.65 -7.46
N ILE A 104 -9.48 4.46 -7.96
CA ILE A 104 -9.05 3.19 -7.39
C ILE A 104 -8.33 2.36 -8.44
N ASP A 105 -7.09 1.98 -8.13
CA ASP A 105 -6.33 1.00 -8.88
C ASP A 105 -6.39 -0.36 -8.18
N LEU A 106 -6.63 -1.42 -8.96
CA LEU A 106 -6.61 -2.79 -8.45
C LEU A 106 -5.24 -3.42 -8.72
N LEU A 107 -4.62 -3.90 -7.65
CA LEU A 107 -3.31 -4.50 -7.66
C LEU A 107 -3.42 -6.01 -7.43
N ALA A 108 -2.68 -6.77 -8.24
CA ALA A 108 -2.49 -8.20 -8.10
C ALA A 108 -1.05 -8.49 -7.67
N PRO A 109 -0.82 -9.62 -6.96
CA PRO A 109 0.51 -10.14 -6.68
C PRO A 109 1.40 -10.21 -7.92
N GLU A 110 2.71 -10.02 -7.75
CA GLU A 110 3.67 -10.17 -8.82
C GLU A 110 3.77 -11.62 -9.32
N GLY A 111 4.28 -11.82 -10.55
CA GLY A 111 4.66 -13.14 -11.07
C GLY A 111 3.49 -14.01 -11.56
N LEU A 112 2.42 -13.40 -12.07
CA LEU A 112 1.22 -14.11 -12.54
C LEU A 112 1.21 -14.36 -14.06
N GLY A 113 2.30 -14.01 -14.75
CA GLY A 113 2.45 -14.16 -16.20
C GLY A 113 2.09 -12.90 -16.99
N ALA A 114 2.41 -12.91 -18.29
CA ALA A 114 2.33 -11.73 -19.16
C ALA A 114 0.90 -11.22 -19.42
N LYS A 115 -0.11 -12.10 -19.35
CA LYS A 115 -1.50 -11.74 -19.64
C LYS A 115 -2.19 -10.94 -18.51
N GLY A 116 -1.55 -10.75 -17.36
CA GLY A 116 -2.19 -10.11 -16.20
C GLY A 116 -3.38 -10.91 -15.67
N ILE A 117 -4.14 -10.30 -14.76
CA ILE A 117 -5.41 -10.86 -14.27
C ILE A 117 -6.51 -9.88 -14.63
N GLU A 118 -7.51 -10.38 -15.36
CA GLU A 118 -8.64 -9.55 -15.78
C GLU A 118 -9.44 -9.02 -14.59
N THR A 119 -9.66 -7.71 -14.57
CA THR A 119 -10.61 -7.05 -13.69
C THR A 119 -11.98 -7.01 -14.35
N THR A 120 -12.02 -6.62 -15.62
CA THR A 120 -13.20 -6.65 -16.50
C THR A 120 -12.81 -7.15 -17.90
N ARG A 121 -13.79 -7.37 -18.78
CA ARG A 121 -13.51 -7.86 -20.14
C ARG A 121 -12.55 -6.93 -20.87
N GLY A 122 -11.35 -7.43 -21.17
CA GLY A 122 -10.31 -6.68 -21.88
C GLY A 122 -9.52 -5.68 -21.04
N SER A 123 -9.69 -5.66 -19.71
CA SER A 123 -8.91 -4.81 -18.80
C SER A 123 -8.33 -5.62 -17.64
N TYR A 124 -7.13 -5.25 -17.19
CA TYR A 124 -6.32 -6.05 -16.27
C TYR A 124 -5.89 -5.25 -15.04
N ALA A 125 -5.68 -5.94 -13.92
CA ALA A 125 -5.08 -5.36 -12.73
C ALA A 125 -3.58 -5.09 -12.90
N ILE A 126 -3.06 -4.15 -12.11
CA ILE A 126 -1.64 -3.86 -12.01
C ILE A 126 -0.96 -5.01 -11.26
N GLN A 127 0.01 -5.68 -11.87
CA GLN A 127 0.90 -6.58 -11.13
C GLN A 127 1.97 -5.75 -10.44
N ALA A 128 1.94 -5.68 -9.12
CA ALA A 128 2.85 -4.82 -8.36
C ALA A 128 3.82 -5.64 -7.48
N PRO A 129 5.12 -5.27 -7.45
CA PRO A 129 6.12 -5.98 -6.67
C PRO A 129 5.88 -5.80 -5.17
N GLY A 130 6.10 -6.87 -4.40
CA GLY A 130 5.94 -6.86 -2.95
C GLY A 130 4.50 -7.00 -2.45
N VAL A 131 3.50 -7.03 -3.34
CA VAL A 131 2.09 -7.21 -2.97
C VAL A 131 1.84 -8.54 -2.27
N THR A 132 2.50 -9.62 -2.70
CA THR A 132 2.38 -10.93 -2.05
C THR A 132 2.71 -10.85 -0.55
N GLN A 133 3.84 -10.22 -0.22
CA GLN A 133 4.29 -10.08 1.17
C GLN A 133 3.45 -9.08 1.96
N ALA A 134 2.97 -8.03 1.28
CA ALA A 134 2.07 -7.04 1.86
C ALA A 134 0.81 -7.70 2.43
N LEU A 135 0.17 -8.55 1.62
CA LEU A 135 -1.07 -9.25 1.94
C LEU A 135 -0.89 -10.29 3.05
N GLN A 136 0.25 -10.99 3.08
CA GLN A 136 0.59 -11.98 4.10
C GLN A 136 0.79 -11.37 5.50
N ARG A 137 1.04 -10.06 5.59
CA ARG A 137 1.41 -9.36 6.83
C ARG A 137 0.52 -8.14 7.04
N THR A 138 -0.80 -8.35 7.00
CA THR A 138 -1.79 -7.30 7.21
C THR A 138 -2.21 -7.16 8.67
N ILE A 139 -2.70 -5.97 9.01
CA ILE A 139 -3.39 -5.65 10.25
C ILE A 139 -4.76 -5.07 9.91
N GLU A 140 -5.73 -5.29 10.79
CA GLU A 140 -7.08 -4.72 10.67
C GLU A 140 -7.14 -3.37 11.38
N ILE A 141 -7.63 -2.36 10.66
CA ILE A 141 -7.77 -0.98 11.14
C ILE A 141 -9.23 -0.58 11.03
N GLU A 142 -9.74 0.04 12.08
CA GLU A 142 -11.06 0.68 12.05
C GLU A 142 -10.93 2.09 11.47
N ILE A 143 -11.69 2.37 10.42
CA ILE A 143 -11.77 3.67 9.78
C ILE A 143 -13.06 4.35 10.20
N LYS A 144 -12.94 5.63 10.56
CA LYS A 144 -14.07 6.54 10.79
C LYS A 144 -14.08 7.62 9.73
N CYS A 145 -15.14 7.65 8.93
CA CYS A 145 -15.36 8.62 7.86
C CYS A 145 -16.82 9.09 7.89
N ARG A 146 -17.06 10.37 8.23
CA ARG A 146 -18.40 10.90 8.50
C ARG A 146 -19.17 10.03 9.52
N SER A 147 -20.32 9.49 9.12
CA SER A 147 -21.16 8.57 9.89
C SER A 147 -20.81 7.09 9.68
N GLU A 148 -19.91 6.77 8.75
CA GLU A 148 -19.49 5.38 8.50
C GLU A 148 -18.32 5.00 9.40
N GLN A 149 -18.41 3.78 9.94
CA GLN A 149 -17.35 3.12 10.70
C GLN A 149 -17.22 1.69 10.19
N PHE A 150 -16.03 1.34 9.70
CA PHE A 150 -15.80 0.06 9.04
C PHE A 150 -14.36 -0.41 9.22
N LEU A 151 -14.15 -1.72 9.13
CA LEU A 151 -12.83 -2.32 9.17
C LEU A 151 -12.23 -2.42 7.78
N ILE A 152 -10.94 -2.14 7.65
CA ILE A 152 -10.15 -2.48 6.48
C ILE A 152 -8.90 -3.24 6.90
N ARG A 153 -8.17 -3.77 5.92
CA ARG A 153 -6.81 -4.27 6.13
C ARG A 153 -5.80 -3.36 5.46
N ILE A 154 -4.66 -3.18 6.11
CA ILE A 154 -3.45 -2.60 5.52
C ILE A 154 -2.24 -3.48 5.84
N PRO A 155 -1.15 -3.44 5.05
CA PRO A 155 0.10 -4.03 5.47
C PRO A 155 0.55 -3.45 6.82
N SER A 156 1.08 -4.30 7.68
CA SER A 156 1.79 -3.89 8.91
C SER A 156 2.93 -2.92 8.57
N LEU A 157 3.40 -2.14 9.54
CA LEU A 157 4.38 -1.08 9.30
C LEU A 157 5.62 -1.56 8.53
N ILE A 158 6.20 -2.70 8.94
CA ILE A 158 7.35 -3.30 8.25
C ILE A 158 6.99 -3.83 6.85
N ALA A 159 5.81 -4.42 6.67
CA ALA A 159 5.37 -4.90 5.38
C ALA A 159 5.13 -3.75 4.40
N ALA A 160 4.55 -2.64 4.86
CA ALA A 160 4.41 -1.41 4.09
C ALA A 160 5.77 -0.86 3.64
N ALA A 161 6.77 -0.85 4.52
CA ALA A 161 8.13 -0.41 4.19
C ALA A 161 8.75 -1.29 3.11
N ILE A 162 8.62 -2.61 3.22
CA ILE A 162 9.11 -3.57 2.21
C ILE A 162 8.38 -3.39 0.88
N THR A 163 7.06 -3.17 0.88
CA THR A 163 6.29 -2.93 -0.34
C THR A 163 6.74 -1.65 -1.04
N LYS A 164 6.99 -0.56 -0.30
CA LYS A 164 7.52 0.68 -0.90
C LYS A 164 8.96 0.51 -1.38
N ALA A 165 9.78 -0.26 -0.66
CA ALA A 165 11.14 -0.59 -1.09
C ALA A 165 11.16 -1.39 -2.41
N ALA A 166 10.26 -2.36 -2.55
CA ALA A 166 10.07 -3.11 -3.79
C ALA A 166 9.63 -2.19 -4.93
N ALA A 167 8.65 -1.31 -4.68
CA ALA A 167 8.18 -0.34 -5.68
C ALA A 167 9.29 0.62 -6.17
N CYS A 168 10.22 1.01 -5.29
CA CYS A 168 11.36 1.87 -5.66
C CYS A 168 12.30 1.22 -6.69
N THR A 169 12.41 -0.11 -6.70
CA THR A 169 13.51 -0.83 -7.37
C THR A 169 13.06 -1.87 -8.41
N GLU A 170 11.82 -2.35 -8.34
CA GLU A 170 11.33 -3.47 -9.16
C GLU A 170 10.26 -3.07 -10.19
N ILE A 171 9.74 -1.83 -10.17
CA ILE A 171 8.79 -1.36 -11.19
C ILE A 171 9.57 -0.90 -12.44
N PRO A 172 9.41 -1.57 -13.60
CA PRO A 172 10.05 -1.15 -14.83
C PRO A 172 9.50 0.19 -15.31
N SER A 173 10.37 1.03 -15.90
CA SER A 173 9.98 2.30 -16.53
C SER A 173 9.21 3.29 -15.63
N ILE A 174 9.34 3.15 -14.30
CA ILE A 174 8.76 4.10 -13.35
C ILE A 174 9.40 5.48 -13.51
N SER A 175 8.55 6.51 -13.57
CA SER A 175 9.00 7.90 -13.68
C SER A 175 9.84 8.31 -12.47
N ASN A 176 10.69 9.33 -12.64
CA ASN A 176 11.48 9.85 -11.51
C ASN A 176 10.60 10.43 -10.40
N GLU A 177 9.48 11.05 -10.76
CA GLU A 177 8.51 11.57 -9.79
C GLU A 177 7.86 10.44 -8.99
N ASP A 178 7.35 9.40 -9.66
CA ASP A 178 6.75 8.24 -8.99
C ASP A 178 7.74 7.52 -8.10
N ARG A 179 8.98 7.33 -8.59
CA ARG A 179 10.05 6.76 -7.80
C ARG A 179 10.33 7.58 -6.55
N LEU A 180 10.39 8.91 -6.67
CA LEU A 180 10.57 9.81 -5.54
C LEU A 180 9.42 9.70 -4.53
N ARG A 181 8.17 9.58 -4.99
CA ARG A 181 7.01 9.34 -4.12
C ARG A 181 7.15 8.05 -3.32
N HIS A 182 7.60 6.96 -3.95
CA HIS A 182 7.87 5.71 -3.24
C HIS A 182 9.05 5.82 -2.26
N GLN A 183 10.11 6.54 -2.62
CA GLN A 183 11.27 6.75 -1.76
C GLN A 183 10.92 7.58 -0.52
N LEU A 184 10.14 8.66 -0.68
CA LEU A 184 9.61 9.47 0.43
C LEU A 184 8.78 8.62 1.39
N ASP A 185 7.85 7.83 0.84
CA ASP A 185 7.01 6.94 1.63
C ASP A 185 7.85 5.88 2.37
N TYR A 186 8.84 5.30 1.70
CA TYR A 186 9.76 4.33 2.27
C TYR A 186 10.59 4.92 3.42
N VAL A 187 11.23 6.07 3.22
CA VAL A 187 12.01 6.77 4.25
C VAL A 187 11.15 7.12 5.45
N PHE A 188 9.94 7.62 5.21
CA PHE A 188 9.01 7.94 6.28
C PHE A 188 8.62 6.70 7.11
N LEU A 189 8.36 5.56 6.46
CA LEU A 189 8.05 4.32 7.16
C LEU A 189 9.25 3.80 7.99
N LEU A 190 10.49 3.95 7.50
CA LEU A 190 11.68 3.64 8.28
C LEU A 190 11.83 4.56 9.50
N TYR A 191 11.53 5.86 9.34
CA TYR A 191 11.48 6.79 10.46
C TYR A 191 10.47 6.33 11.52
N LEU A 192 9.26 5.92 11.12
CA LEU A 192 8.28 5.37 12.08
C LEU A 192 8.79 4.09 12.74
N LEU A 193 9.44 3.20 12.00
CA LEU A 193 10.03 1.96 12.52
C LEU A 193 11.10 2.22 13.60
N SER A 194 11.78 3.37 13.58
CA SER A 194 12.81 3.71 14.58
C SER A 194 12.29 3.74 16.02
N ALA A 195 10.98 3.93 16.21
CA ALA A 195 10.33 3.92 17.52
C ALA A 195 9.95 2.50 18.02
N HIS A 196 10.26 1.44 17.26
CA HIS A 196 9.89 0.06 17.57
C HIS A 196 11.10 -0.83 17.88
N ASP A 197 10.85 -2.03 18.41
CA ASP A 197 11.86 -3.07 18.63
C ASP A 197 12.35 -3.67 17.30
N LEU A 198 13.40 -3.05 16.75
CA LEU A 198 13.98 -3.41 15.46
C LEU A 198 14.61 -4.81 15.44
N LEU A 199 15.13 -5.31 16.57
CA LEU A 199 15.72 -6.65 16.64
C LEU A 199 14.65 -7.73 16.50
N LYS A 200 13.52 -7.55 17.19
CA LYS A 200 12.37 -8.45 17.06
C LYS A 200 11.76 -8.42 15.65
N ILE A 201 11.74 -7.25 15.01
CA ILE A 201 11.27 -7.11 13.63
C ILE A 201 12.22 -7.82 12.67
N SER A 202 13.54 -7.57 12.79
CA SER A 202 14.58 -8.17 11.95
C SER A 202 14.54 -9.70 11.96
N GLY A 203 14.34 -10.31 13.14
CA GLY A 203 14.25 -11.76 13.31
C GLY A 203 13.11 -12.44 12.55
N ARG A 204 12.16 -11.68 11.98
CA ARG A 204 11.03 -12.17 11.19
C ARG A 204 11.15 -11.86 9.70
N LEU A 205 12.21 -11.17 9.29
CA LEU A 205 12.45 -10.78 7.89
C LEU A 205 13.07 -11.93 7.10
N THR A 206 12.59 -12.12 5.87
CA THR A 206 13.24 -13.03 4.92
C THR A 206 14.47 -12.39 4.30
N GLY A 207 15.34 -13.20 3.66
CA GLY A 207 16.49 -12.67 2.92
C GLY A 207 16.07 -11.67 1.82
N ARG A 208 14.96 -11.94 1.13
CA ARG A 208 14.40 -11.03 0.11
C ARG A 208 13.87 -9.73 0.70
N ASP A 209 13.33 -9.77 1.91
CA ASP A 209 12.86 -8.57 2.60
C ASP A 209 14.05 -7.65 2.89
N LYS A 210 15.12 -8.22 3.44
CA LYS A 210 16.37 -7.51 3.75
C LYS A 210 17.00 -6.93 2.48
N GLU A 211 17.04 -7.71 1.40
CA GLU A 211 17.56 -7.26 0.10
C GLU A 211 16.78 -6.05 -0.43
N ARG A 212 15.43 -6.12 -0.44
CA ARG A 212 14.56 -5.03 -0.89
C ARG A 212 14.79 -3.76 -0.08
N LEU A 213 14.83 -3.88 1.25
CA LEU A 213 15.12 -2.76 2.15
C LEU A 213 16.49 -2.15 1.83
N SER A 214 17.56 -2.94 1.80
CA SER A 214 18.91 -2.43 1.52
C SER A 214 19.00 -1.75 0.16
N ARG A 215 18.48 -2.37 -0.91
CA ARG A 215 18.54 -1.85 -2.28
C ARG A 215 17.79 -0.53 -2.44
N ALA A 216 16.62 -0.41 -1.81
CA ALA A 216 15.84 0.83 -1.88
C ALA A 216 16.54 1.99 -1.18
N ALA A 217 17.32 1.71 -0.13
CA ALA A 217 18.03 2.72 0.64
C ALA A 217 19.30 3.25 -0.03
N THR A 218 19.91 2.50 -0.95
CA THR A 218 21.20 2.86 -1.57
C THR A 218 21.27 4.31 -2.04
N PRO A 219 20.30 4.87 -2.81
CA PRO A 219 20.37 6.25 -3.28
C PRO A 219 20.37 7.29 -2.15
N MET A 220 19.70 6.99 -1.02
CA MET A 220 19.63 7.86 0.15
C MET A 220 20.88 7.75 1.03
N LEU A 221 21.55 6.60 1.04
CA LEU A 221 22.80 6.38 1.77
C LEU A 221 24.02 6.96 1.03
N THR A 222 23.98 7.03 -0.30
CA THR A 222 25.09 7.57 -1.11
C THR A 222 24.99 9.06 -1.39
N ASN A 223 23.81 9.67 -1.20
CA ASN A 223 23.59 11.11 -1.40
C ASN A 223 22.89 11.72 -0.19
N GLN A 224 23.64 12.45 0.64
CA GLN A 224 23.12 13.13 1.84
C GLN A 224 22.12 14.25 1.54
N HIS A 225 22.06 14.73 0.28
CA HIS A 225 21.09 15.72 -0.19
C HIS A 225 19.97 15.09 -1.02
N HIS A 226 19.77 13.77 -0.92
CA HIS A 226 18.70 13.10 -1.66
C HIS A 226 17.33 13.67 -1.23
N PRO A 227 16.45 14.07 -2.18
CA PRO A 227 15.19 14.77 -1.86
C PRO A 227 14.18 13.95 -1.06
N ALA A 228 14.39 12.64 -0.93
CA ALA A 228 13.57 11.76 -0.09
C ALA A 228 13.97 11.77 1.40
N LEU A 229 15.14 12.30 1.75
CA LEU A 229 15.59 12.40 3.13
C LEU A 229 14.77 13.48 3.84
N LEU A 230 14.25 13.15 5.03
CA LEU A 230 13.50 14.08 5.87
C LEU A 230 14.43 14.68 6.91
N ASP A 231 14.29 15.98 7.19
CA ASP A 231 15.15 16.71 8.15
C ASP A 231 15.19 16.05 9.55
N ASN A 232 14.12 15.33 9.92
CA ASN A 232 13.96 14.65 11.21
C ASN A 232 14.07 13.11 11.12
N ALA A 233 14.44 12.55 9.96
CA ALA A 233 14.66 11.11 9.86
C ALA A 233 15.96 10.75 10.59
N ASN A 234 15.82 10.43 11.89
CA ASN A 234 16.85 9.75 12.68
C ASN A 234 17.55 8.70 11.81
N ASP A 235 18.88 8.67 11.92
CA ASP A 235 19.81 7.91 11.07
C ASP A 235 19.21 6.63 10.47
N ILE A 236 18.67 6.77 9.24
CA ILE A 236 18.08 5.67 8.47
C ILE A 236 19.08 4.53 8.31
N SER A 237 20.39 4.85 8.27
CA SER A 237 21.47 3.87 8.24
C SER A 237 21.46 2.98 9.47
N SER A 238 21.27 3.54 10.66
CA SER A 238 21.16 2.78 11.90
C SER A 238 19.95 1.85 11.94
N VAL A 239 18.78 2.33 11.50
CA VAL A 239 17.57 1.50 11.39
C VAL A 239 17.80 0.33 10.44
N LEU A 240 18.33 0.61 9.24
CA LEU A 240 18.58 -0.41 8.23
C LEU A 240 19.62 -1.41 8.68
N ARG A 241 20.72 -0.96 9.27
CA ARG A 241 21.77 -1.83 9.81
C ARG A 241 21.22 -2.83 10.81
N ILE A 242 20.19 -2.49 11.58
CA ILE A 242 19.56 -3.44 12.50
C ILE A 242 18.58 -4.36 11.75
N LEU A 243 17.75 -3.81 10.87
CA LEU A 243 16.77 -4.60 10.12
C LEU A 243 17.41 -5.64 9.19
N THR A 244 18.52 -5.29 8.54
CA THR A 244 19.14 -6.08 7.47
C THR A 244 20.36 -6.89 7.90
N ARG A 245 20.61 -6.97 9.22
CA ARG A 245 21.61 -7.89 9.81
C ARG A 245 21.36 -9.34 9.46
#